data_AF-A0A2S9FKE4-F1
#
_entry.id   AF-A0A2S9FKE4-F1
#
_cell.length_a   1.000
_cell.length_b   1.000
_cell.length_c   1.000
_cell.angle_alpha   90.00
_cell.angle_beta   90.00
_cell.angle_gamma   90.00
#
_symmetry.space_group_name_H-M   'P 1'
#
loop_
_entity.id
_entity.type
_entity.pdbx_description
1 polymer ?
#
loop_
_entity_poly.entity_id
_entity_poly.type
_entity_poly.pdbx_seq_one_letter_code
_entity_poly.pdbx_strand_id
1 'polypeptide(L)'
;ATFVGPTQDAVLALASELGCEWVPTYGKGKNLIRWRGRVRSYRSTIPRLSIIELLDVSRIQWRFDRVCRRVPVDQPWTSPIADQLDAISLDEWLRSVHAGASTRDLMAIMARVTWGAEPDAVSMLHAVRYVKSAGGLDRMLDVEGGAQQDRFLAGTQQIAVRMAAELGDRVVLDA
;
A
#
# COMPACT_ATOMS: atom_id res chain seq x y z
N ALA A 1 6.46 -11.69 -3.47
CA ALA A 1 6.40 -10.30 -3.99
C ALA A 1 6.72 -10.31 -5.47
N THR A 2 5.94 -9.60 -6.30
CA THR A 2 6.02 -9.77 -7.78
C THR A 2 5.93 -8.45 -8.54
N PHE A 3 5.41 -7.40 -7.91
CA PHE A 3 5.06 -6.15 -8.56
C PHE A 3 6.13 -5.07 -8.38
N VAL A 4 6.24 -4.21 -9.38
CA VAL A 4 6.96 -2.94 -9.35
C VAL A 4 6.11 -1.85 -9.99
N GLY A 5 6.42 -0.60 -9.71
CA GLY A 5 5.70 0.52 -10.29
C GLY A 5 6.49 1.82 -10.26
N PRO A 6 5.92 2.91 -10.79
CA PRO A 6 6.55 4.23 -10.77
C PRO A 6 7.01 4.65 -9.37
N THR A 7 8.11 5.39 -9.26
CA THR A 7 8.79 5.82 -8.00
C THR A 7 9.56 4.75 -7.24
N GLN A 8 9.48 3.47 -7.65
CA GLN A 8 10.34 2.41 -7.12
C GLN A 8 11.69 2.37 -7.85
N ASP A 9 12.34 3.53 -7.92
CA ASP A 9 13.45 3.79 -8.85
C ASP A 9 14.67 2.90 -8.56
N ALA A 10 14.96 2.65 -7.28
CA ALA A 10 16.10 1.84 -6.87
C ALA A 10 16.02 0.38 -7.36
N VAL A 11 14.86 -0.27 -7.20
CA VAL A 11 14.69 -1.66 -7.64
C VAL A 11 14.61 -1.76 -9.16
N LEU A 12 14.04 -0.76 -9.83
CA LEU A 12 14.01 -0.69 -11.29
C LEU A 12 15.41 -0.49 -11.88
N ALA A 13 16.22 0.38 -11.27
CA ALA A 13 17.61 0.58 -11.67
C ALA A 13 18.44 -0.70 -11.50
N LEU A 14 18.34 -1.35 -10.33
CA LEU A 14 19.01 -2.61 -10.06
C LEU A 14 18.56 -3.74 -11.01
N ALA A 15 17.25 -3.83 -11.29
CA ALA A 15 16.74 -4.78 -12.25
C ALA A 15 17.28 -4.53 -13.66
N SER A 16 17.39 -3.26 -14.08
CA SER A 16 17.97 -2.90 -15.37
C SER A 16 19.46 -3.26 -15.44
N GLU A 17 20.23 -3.00 -14.39
CA GLU A 17 21.65 -3.34 -14.30
C GLU A 17 21.86 -4.85 -14.43
N LEU A 18 21.04 -5.64 -13.73
CA LEU A 18 21.12 -7.09 -13.75
C LEU A 18 20.47 -7.72 -14.99
N GLY A 19 19.85 -6.93 -15.88
CA GLY A 19 19.15 -7.43 -17.08
C GLY A 19 17.88 -8.24 -16.78
N CYS A 20 17.17 -7.89 -15.71
CA CYS A 20 15.90 -8.48 -15.30
C CYS A 20 14.73 -7.75 -15.99
N GLU A 21 14.04 -8.44 -16.91
CA GLU A 21 12.90 -7.86 -17.62
C GLU A 21 11.62 -7.83 -16.77
N TRP A 22 10.83 -6.78 -16.97
CA TRP A 22 9.48 -6.64 -16.43
C TRP A 22 8.46 -6.38 -17.55
N VAL A 23 7.22 -6.74 -17.29
CA VAL A 23 6.09 -6.58 -18.21
C VAL A 23 4.91 -5.92 -17.50
N PRO A 24 4.04 -5.20 -18.22
CA PRO A 24 2.83 -4.64 -17.64
C PRO A 24 1.94 -5.74 -17.05
N THR A 25 1.32 -5.44 -15.90
CA THR A 25 0.28 -6.29 -15.32
C THR A 25 -0.95 -6.27 -16.22
N TYR A 26 -1.58 -7.43 -16.44
CA TYR A 26 -2.79 -7.51 -17.25
C TYR A 26 -3.96 -6.80 -16.53
N GLY A 27 -4.38 -5.65 -17.06
CA GLY A 27 -5.47 -4.83 -16.50
C GLY A 27 -6.75 -4.79 -17.33
N LYS A 28 -6.83 -5.52 -18.47
CA LYS A 28 -8.02 -5.44 -19.34
C LYS A 28 -9.21 -6.15 -18.69
N GLY A 29 -10.30 -5.43 -18.43
CA GLY A 29 -11.56 -6.02 -17.96
C GLY A 29 -12.33 -5.12 -17.00
N LYS A 30 -13.09 -5.75 -16.10
CA LYS A 30 -13.75 -5.06 -14.98
C LYS A 30 -13.15 -5.60 -13.68
N ASN A 31 -12.86 -4.71 -12.76
CA ASN A 31 -12.54 -5.08 -11.39
C ASN A 31 -13.80 -5.64 -10.70
N LEU A 32 -13.63 -6.57 -9.77
CA LEU A 32 -14.71 -7.19 -9.01
C LEU A 32 -14.50 -6.95 -7.52
N ILE A 33 -15.57 -6.61 -6.82
CA ILE A 33 -15.60 -6.56 -5.36
C ILE A 33 -16.77 -7.38 -4.85
N ARG A 34 -16.54 -8.19 -3.82
CA ARG A 34 -17.61 -8.84 -3.07
C ARG A 34 -17.95 -7.97 -1.86
N TRP A 35 -19.09 -7.29 -1.93
CA TRP A 35 -19.54 -6.34 -0.92
C TRP A 35 -20.89 -6.79 -0.33
N ARG A 36 -20.95 -6.98 0.99
CA ARG A 36 -22.16 -7.44 1.71
C ARG A 36 -22.83 -8.65 1.05
N GLY A 37 -22.02 -9.66 0.71
CA GLY A 37 -22.49 -10.90 0.09
C GLY A 37 -22.81 -10.82 -1.41
N ARG A 38 -22.69 -9.65 -2.06
CA ARG A 38 -22.94 -9.49 -3.51
C ARG A 38 -21.67 -9.11 -4.26
N VAL A 39 -21.48 -9.70 -5.45
CA VAL A 39 -20.38 -9.31 -6.35
C VAL A 39 -20.81 -8.12 -7.19
N ARG A 40 -19.98 -7.07 -7.22
CA ARG A 40 -20.17 -5.87 -8.05
C ARG A 40 -18.98 -5.69 -8.96
N SER A 41 -19.24 -5.30 -10.21
CA SER A 41 -18.20 -4.94 -11.17
C SER A 41 -18.02 -3.42 -11.26
N TYR A 42 -16.78 -2.98 -11.40
CA TYR A 42 -16.41 -1.56 -11.53
C TYR A 42 -15.21 -1.42 -12.49
N ARG A 43 -15.03 -0.22 -13.05
CA ARG A 43 -13.94 0.09 -14.01
C ARG A 43 -12.89 1.07 -13.46
N SER A 44 -13.21 1.78 -12.38
CA SER A 44 -12.31 2.73 -11.69
C SER A 44 -11.45 2.01 -10.64
N THR A 45 -10.57 2.75 -9.96
CA THR A 45 -9.83 2.28 -8.78
C THR A 45 -10.76 2.00 -7.59
N ILE A 46 -11.75 2.88 -7.39
CA ILE A 46 -12.65 2.79 -6.24
C ILE A 46 -13.95 2.06 -6.64
N PRO A 47 -14.46 1.13 -5.82
CA PRO A 47 -15.76 0.50 -6.01
C PRO A 47 -16.92 1.49 -6.14
N ARG A 48 -18.02 1.07 -6.76
CA ARG A 48 -19.28 1.85 -6.76
C ARG A 48 -19.90 1.89 -5.36
N LEU A 49 -19.49 2.89 -4.58
CA LEU A 49 -20.07 3.31 -3.31
C LEU A 49 -21.21 4.32 -3.57
N SER A 50 -22.14 4.44 -2.62
CA SER A 50 -23.15 5.50 -2.64
C SER A 50 -22.51 6.88 -2.43
N ILE A 51 -23.19 7.97 -2.82
CA ILE A 51 -22.68 9.34 -2.69
C ILE A 51 -22.32 9.66 -1.23
N ILE A 52 -23.13 9.22 -0.27
CA ILE A 52 -22.90 9.43 1.17
C ILE A 52 -21.62 8.70 1.63
N GLU A 53 -21.41 7.47 1.16
CA GLU A 53 -20.21 6.69 1.45
C GLU A 53 -18.97 7.32 0.83
N LEU A 54 -19.06 7.84 -0.40
CA LEU A 54 -17.97 8.56 -1.05
C LEU A 54 -17.59 9.84 -0.29
N LEU A 55 -18.56 10.61 0.20
CA LEU A 55 -18.30 11.79 1.02
C LEU A 55 -17.58 11.44 2.32
N ASP A 56 -17.98 10.37 2.99
CA ASP A 56 -17.30 9.92 4.22
C ASP A 56 -15.88 9.45 3.94
N VAL A 57 -15.67 8.64 2.90
CA VAL A 57 -14.35 8.17 2.48
C VAL A 57 -13.44 9.34 2.12
N SER A 58 -13.91 10.32 1.34
CA SER A 58 -13.15 11.54 1.00
C SER A 58 -12.79 12.37 2.24
N ARG A 59 -13.72 12.50 3.19
CA ARG A 59 -13.46 13.20 4.47
C ARG A 59 -12.39 12.49 5.29
N ILE A 60 -12.43 11.15 5.37
CA ILE A 60 -11.45 10.36 6.11
C ILE A 60 -10.08 10.42 5.44
N GLN A 61 -10.00 10.29 4.11
CA GLN A 61 -8.75 10.44 3.35
C GLN A 61 -8.12 11.80 3.59
N TRP A 62 -8.89 12.88 3.48
CA TRP A 62 -8.39 14.23 3.73
C TRP A 62 -7.87 14.43 5.17
N ARG A 63 -8.56 13.84 6.17
CA ARG A 63 -8.08 13.86 7.56
C ARG A 63 -6.78 13.08 7.71
N PHE A 64 -6.69 11.91 7.08
CA PHE A 64 -5.50 11.08 7.08
C PHE A 64 -4.30 11.81 6.47
N ASP A 65 -4.48 12.42 5.30
CA ASP A 65 -3.44 13.20 4.61
C ASP A 65 -2.91 14.36 5.45
N ARG A 66 -3.81 15.04 6.19
CA ARG A 66 -3.41 16.09 7.12
C ARG A 66 -2.49 15.55 8.22
N VAL A 67 -2.77 14.35 8.74
CA VAL A 67 -1.90 13.69 9.73
C VAL A 67 -0.56 13.31 9.07
N CYS A 68 -0.58 12.72 7.87
CA CYS A 68 0.62 12.40 7.10
C CYS A 68 1.56 13.60 6.92
N ARG A 69 1.03 14.79 6.64
CA ARG A 69 1.87 16.01 6.49
C ARG A 69 2.68 16.34 7.74
N ARG A 70 2.24 15.91 8.93
CA ARG A 70 2.90 16.20 10.22
C ARG A 70 3.93 15.16 10.66
N VAL A 71 3.97 14.00 10.01
CA VAL A 71 4.86 12.89 10.40
C VAL A 71 6.01 12.77 9.38
N PRO A 72 7.27 12.99 9.77
CA PRO A 72 8.41 12.75 8.87
C PRO A 72 8.57 11.25 8.57
N VAL A 73 8.96 10.91 7.34
CA VAL A 73 9.00 9.50 6.87
C VAL A 73 10.22 8.75 7.40
N ASP A 74 11.35 9.44 7.46
CA ASP A 74 12.66 8.95 7.90
C ASP A 74 12.69 8.74 9.41
N GLN A 75 12.08 9.64 10.18
CA GLN A 75 12.13 9.63 11.64
C GLN A 75 10.74 9.87 12.27
N PRO A 76 9.74 9.00 12.02
CA PRO A 76 8.34 9.23 12.42
C PRO A 76 8.16 9.51 13.92
N TRP A 77 9.00 8.94 14.78
CA TRP A 77 9.02 9.15 16.23
C TRP A 77 9.36 10.58 16.67
N THR A 78 9.94 11.40 15.80
CA THR A 78 10.25 12.82 16.11
C THR A 78 9.06 13.75 15.93
N SER A 79 7.96 13.28 15.36
CA SER A 79 6.75 14.09 15.22
C SER A 79 6.19 14.46 16.59
N PRO A 80 5.75 15.71 16.83
CA PRO A 80 5.12 16.10 18.10
C PRO A 80 3.84 15.33 18.45
N ILE A 81 3.29 14.56 17.49
CA ILE A 81 2.10 13.72 17.68
C ILE A 81 2.43 12.22 17.61
N ALA A 82 3.72 11.84 17.58
CA ALA A 82 4.14 10.45 17.41
C ALA A 82 3.55 9.56 18.50
N ASP A 83 3.78 9.89 19.77
CA ASP A 83 3.30 9.11 20.92
C ASP A 83 1.78 8.94 20.91
N GLN A 84 1.04 9.99 20.54
CA GLN A 84 -0.42 9.95 20.46
C GLN A 84 -0.92 9.03 19.35
N LEU A 85 -0.22 9.01 18.20
CA LEU A 85 -0.56 8.16 17.08
C LEU A 85 -0.11 6.71 17.30
N ASP A 86 1.01 6.49 17.98
CA ASP A 86 1.52 5.14 18.22
C ASP A 86 0.77 4.43 19.36
N ALA A 87 0.19 5.20 20.27
CA ALA A 87 -0.64 4.69 21.36
C ALA A 87 -2.03 4.19 20.92
N ILE A 88 -2.44 4.45 19.68
CA ILE A 88 -3.75 4.03 19.17
C ILE A 88 -3.60 3.22 17.88
N SER A 89 -4.53 2.30 17.69
CA SER A 89 -4.67 1.56 16.44
C SER A 89 -5.31 2.40 15.33
N LEU A 90 -5.18 1.94 14.09
CA LEU A 90 -5.89 2.51 12.94
C LEU A 90 -7.42 2.42 13.14
N ASP A 91 -7.94 1.33 13.73
CA ASP A 91 -9.38 1.22 14.03
C ASP A 91 -9.84 2.27 15.05
N GLU A 92 -9.10 2.45 16.14
CA GLU A 92 -9.39 3.46 17.17
C GLU A 92 -9.35 4.87 16.60
N TRP A 93 -8.35 5.16 15.75
CA TRP A 93 -8.30 6.43 15.04
C TRP A 93 -9.53 6.62 14.16
N LEU A 94 -9.91 5.64 13.33
CA LEU A 94 -11.10 5.69 12.47
C LEU A 94 -12.38 5.95 13.27
N ARG A 95 -12.53 5.32 14.44
CA ARG A 95 -13.65 5.56 15.36
C ARG A 95 -13.61 6.98 15.92
N SER A 96 -12.45 7.48 16.34
CA SER A 96 -12.30 8.84 16.89
C SER A 96 -12.69 9.91 15.86
N VAL A 97 -12.40 9.68 14.58
CA VAL A 97 -12.80 10.58 13.49
C VAL A 97 -14.21 10.29 12.95
N HIS A 98 -14.97 9.41 13.62
CA HIS A 98 -16.34 9.05 13.27
C HIS A 98 -16.48 8.50 11.85
N ALA A 99 -15.53 7.66 11.42
CA ALA A 99 -15.63 6.97 10.13
C ALA A 99 -16.90 6.08 10.10
N GLY A 100 -17.65 6.17 9.01
CA GLY A 100 -18.83 5.34 8.79
C GLY A 100 -18.47 3.86 8.65
N ALA A 101 -19.45 2.98 8.87
CA ALA A 101 -19.23 1.53 8.81
C ALA A 101 -18.62 1.08 7.47
N SER A 102 -19.15 1.56 6.34
CA SER A 102 -18.62 1.24 5.02
C SER A 102 -17.17 1.71 4.82
N THR A 103 -16.78 2.84 5.40
CA THR A 103 -15.40 3.34 5.34
C THR A 103 -14.47 2.48 6.18
N ARG A 104 -14.90 2.05 7.37
CA ARG A 104 -14.13 1.10 8.20
C ARG A 104 -13.98 -0.24 7.52
N ASP A 105 -15.03 -0.77 6.89
CA ASP A 105 -14.97 -2.02 6.11
C ASP A 105 -13.96 -1.91 4.96
N LEU A 106 -13.94 -0.77 4.25
CA LEU A 106 -12.97 -0.51 3.19
C LEU A 106 -11.54 -0.42 3.72
N MET A 107 -11.34 0.28 4.85
CA MET A 107 -10.04 0.37 5.50
C MET A 107 -9.56 -0.98 6.04
N ALA A 108 -10.46 -1.87 6.47
CA ALA A 108 -10.11 -3.22 6.87
C ALA A 108 -9.64 -4.07 5.68
N ILE A 109 -10.28 -3.92 4.50
CA ILE A 109 -9.79 -4.55 3.27
C ILE A 109 -8.39 -4.03 2.94
N MET A 110 -8.20 -2.71 2.99
CA MET A 110 -6.90 -2.09 2.74
C MET A 110 -5.84 -2.60 3.73
N ALA A 111 -6.14 -2.65 5.02
CA ALA A 111 -5.21 -3.09 6.04
C ALA A 111 -4.75 -4.54 5.83
N ARG A 112 -5.69 -5.44 5.49
CA ARG A 112 -5.36 -6.84 5.17
C ARG A 112 -4.51 -6.97 3.91
N VAL A 113 -4.78 -6.16 2.88
CA VAL A 113 -4.01 -6.20 1.63
C VAL A 113 -2.60 -5.66 1.84
N THR A 114 -2.44 -4.61 2.64
CA THR A 114 -1.16 -3.93 2.86
C THR A 114 -0.30 -4.62 3.91
N TRP A 115 -0.88 -4.98 5.05
CA TRP A 115 -0.14 -5.48 6.22
C TRP A 115 -0.47 -6.94 6.58
N GLY A 116 -1.47 -7.56 5.94
CA GLY A 116 -1.95 -8.88 6.36
C GLY A 116 -2.58 -8.89 7.75
N ALA A 117 -3.01 -7.73 8.25
CA ALA A 117 -3.53 -7.53 9.60
C ALA A 117 -4.85 -6.76 9.60
N GLU A 118 -5.63 -6.90 10.66
CA GLU A 118 -6.82 -6.08 10.90
C GLU A 118 -6.44 -4.68 11.41
N PRO A 119 -7.27 -3.64 11.19
CA PRO A 119 -6.94 -2.27 11.57
C PRO A 119 -6.71 -2.04 13.07
N ASP A 120 -7.24 -2.90 13.94
CA ASP A 120 -7.03 -2.85 15.39
C ASP A 120 -5.65 -3.37 15.82
N ALA A 121 -4.97 -4.14 14.96
CA ALA A 121 -3.61 -4.63 15.16
C ALA A 121 -2.52 -3.73 14.54
N VAL A 122 -2.91 -2.62 13.91
CA VAL A 122 -1.97 -1.72 13.21
C VAL A 122 -1.90 -0.38 13.95
N SER A 123 -0.71 -0.01 14.44
CA SER A 123 -0.44 1.33 15.00
C SER A 123 -0.78 2.43 13.98
N MET A 124 -1.45 3.49 14.43
CA MET A 124 -1.79 4.62 13.56
C MET A 124 -0.53 5.38 13.12
N LEU A 125 0.51 5.47 13.96
CA LEU A 125 1.80 6.05 13.55
C LEU A 125 2.44 5.23 12.42
N HIS A 126 2.43 3.90 12.55
CA HIS A 126 2.92 3.01 11.51
C HIS A 126 2.14 3.18 10.20
N ALA A 127 0.80 3.20 10.27
CA ALA A 127 -0.06 3.36 9.11
C ALA A 127 0.25 4.67 8.36
N VAL A 128 0.37 5.78 9.08
CA VAL A 128 0.69 7.10 8.52
C VAL A 128 2.05 7.10 7.84
N ARG A 129 3.09 6.59 8.51
CA ARG A 129 4.45 6.54 7.95
C ARG A 129 4.50 5.67 6.71
N TYR A 130 3.86 4.51 6.74
CA TYR A 130 3.82 3.57 5.63
C TYR A 130 3.17 4.21 4.40
N VAL A 131 1.95 4.73 4.56
CA VAL A 131 1.20 5.36 3.46
C VAL A 131 1.96 6.56 2.89
N LYS A 132 2.58 7.38 3.75
CA LYS A 132 3.39 8.51 3.29
C LYS A 132 4.62 8.05 2.50
N SER A 133 5.29 6.98 2.95
CA SER A 133 6.43 6.40 2.22
C SER A 133 6.03 5.80 0.87
N ALA A 134 4.79 5.33 0.73
CA ALA A 134 4.23 4.82 -0.51
C ALA A 134 3.73 5.92 -1.47
N GLY A 135 3.88 7.21 -1.12
CA GLY A 135 3.45 8.33 -1.95
C GLY A 135 1.99 8.76 -1.76
N GLY A 136 1.33 8.33 -0.69
CA GLY A 136 -0.04 8.71 -0.32
C GLY A 136 -1.08 7.60 -0.51
N LEU A 137 -2.30 7.81 0.00
CA LEU A 137 -3.39 6.83 -0.10
C LEU A 137 -3.78 6.55 -1.56
N ASP A 138 -3.89 7.58 -2.39
CA ASP A 138 -4.28 7.43 -3.80
C ASP A 138 -3.34 6.46 -4.54
N ARG A 139 -2.02 6.70 -4.43
CA ARG A 139 -1.00 5.84 -5.06
C ARG A 139 -0.93 4.43 -4.49
N MET A 140 -1.21 4.28 -3.19
CA MET A 140 -1.25 2.96 -2.57
C MET A 140 -2.45 2.13 -3.06
N LEU A 141 -3.55 2.77 -3.45
CA LEU A 141 -4.78 2.12 -3.88
C LEU A 141 -4.88 1.95 -5.40
N ASP A 142 -4.12 2.73 -6.18
CA ASP A 142 -4.12 2.69 -7.65
C ASP A 142 -3.31 1.53 -8.25
N VAL A 143 -3.81 0.99 -9.38
CA VAL A 143 -3.14 -0.07 -10.17
C VAL A 143 -2.39 0.54 -11.36
N GLU A 144 -3.04 1.41 -12.13
CA GLU A 144 -2.37 2.20 -13.18
C GLU A 144 -1.72 3.43 -12.54
N GLY A 145 -0.40 3.60 -12.72
CA GLY A 145 0.37 4.67 -12.05
C GLY A 145 0.68 4.42 -10.58
N GLY A 146 0.32 3.24 -10.04
CA GLY A 146 0.60 2.82 -8.66
C GLY A 146 1.59 1.65 -8.57
N ALA A 147 1.74 1.08 -7.37
CA ALA A 147 2.77 0.09 -7.06
C ALA A 147 2.60 -1.29 -7.75
N GLN A 148 1.46 -1.53 -8.41
CA GLN A 148 1.10 -2.82 -9.02
C GLN A 148 1.12 -2.80 -10.56
N GLN A 149 1.62 -1.72 -11.16
CA GLN A 149 1.57 -1.48 -12.60
C GLN A 149 2.30 -2.56 -13.40
N ASP A 150 3.52 -2.90 -12.99
CA ASP A 150 4.43 -3.79 -13.70
C ASP A 150 4.78 -5.00 -12.84
N ARG A 151 5.20 -6.09 -13.49
CA ARG A 151 5.63 -7.31 -12.81
C ARG A 151 6.85 -7.92 -13.48
N PHE A 152 7.68 -8.57 -12.69
CA PHE A 152 8.77 -9.36 -13.23
C PHE A 152 8.24 -10.66 -13.84
N LEU A 153 8.53 -10.90 -15.12
CA LEU A 153 8.01 -12.06 -15.86
C LEU A 153 8.44 -13.38 -15.21
N ALA A 154 9.70 -13.47 -14.82
CA ALA A 154 10.31 -14.63 -14.15
C ALA A 154 10.24 -14.55 -12.61
N GLY A 155 9.47 -13.61 -12.05
CA GLY A 155 9.43 -13.32 -10.61
C GLY A 155 10.57 -12.41 -10.14
N THR A 156 10.49 -11.93 -8.90
CA THR A 156 11.48 -11.00 -8.31
C THR A 156 12.77 -11.69 -7.85
N GLN A 157 12.71 -13.01 -7.60
CA GLN A 157 13.85 -13.78 -7.11
C GLN A 157 15.08 -13.71 -8.05
N GLN A 158 14.86 -13.53 -9.35
CA GLN A 158 15.95 -13.39 -10.33
C GLN A 158 16.93 -12.26 -9.99
N ILE A 159 16.48 -11.19 -9.33
CA ILE A 159 17.36 -10.09 -8.89
C ILE A 159 18.38 -10.64 -7.90
N ALA A 160 17.91 -11.32 -6.84
CA ALA A 160 18.78 -11.92 -5.83
C ALA A 160 19.71 -13.00 -6.43
N VAL A 161 19.20 -13.83 -7.34
CA VAL A 161 19.99 -14.88 -8.00
C VAL A 161 21.11 -14.28 -8.86
N ARG A 162 20.83 -13.22 -9.63
CA ARG A 162 21.85 -12.57 -10.47
C ARG A 162 22.88 -11.81 -9.63
N MET A 163 22.46 -11.13 -8.57
CA MET A 163 23.41 -10.53 -7.62
C MET A 163 24.30 -11.60 -6.97
N ALA A 164 23.73 -12.73 -6.57
CA ALA A 164 24.50 -13.83 -5.99
C ALA A 164 25.54 -14.39 -6.99
N ALA A 165 25.19 -14.47 -8.28
CA ALA A 165 26.13 -14.89 -9.32
C ALA A 165 27.32 -13.94 -9.48
N GLU A 166 27.13 -12.63 -9.39
CA GLU A 166 28.23 -11.65 -9.40
C GLU A 166 29.07 -11.67 -8.11
N LEU A 167 28.43 -11.97 -6.99
CA LEU A 167 29.11 -12.08 -5.70
C LEU A 167 29.92 -13.37 -5.58
N GLY A 168 29.52 -14.44 -6.28
CA GLY A 168 30.19 -15.74 -6.29
C GLY A 168 30.26 -16.36 -4.90
N ASP A 169 31.42 -16.91 -4.55
CA ASP A 169 31.67 -17.63 -3.29
C ASP A 169 31.53 -16.75 -2.02
N ARG A 170 31.33 -15.43 -2.18
CA ARG A 170 30.99 -14.53 -1.07
C ARG A 170 29.59 -14.77 -0.52
N VAL A 171 28.70 -15.45 -1.26
CA VAL A 171 27.37 -15.81 -0.79
C VAL A 171 27.41 -17.20 -0.18
N VAL A 172 27.28 -17.28 1.14
CA VAL A 172 27.17 -18.55 1.87
C VAL A 172 25.70 -18.78 2.21
N LEU A 173 25.17 -19.93 1.78
CA LEU A 173 23.82 -20.37 2.10
C LEU A 173 23.85 -21.25 3.35
N ASP A 174 22.74 -21.30 4.10
CA ASP A 174 22.58 -22.13 5.29
C ASP A 174 23.66 -21.92 6.38
N ALA A 175 24.19 -20.70 6.47
CA ALA A 175 25.22 -20.30 7.43
C ALA A 175 24.67 -20.03 8.84
#